data_AF-A0A2Z5PR98-F1
#
_entry.id   AF-A0A2Z5PR98-F1
#
_cell.length_a   1.000
_cell.length_b   1.000
_cell.length_c   1.000
_cell.angle_alpha   90.00
_cell.angle_beta   90.00
_cell.angle_gamma   90.00
#
_symmetry.space_group_name_H-M   'P 1'
#
loop_
_entity.id
_entity.type
_entity.pdbx_description
1 polymer ?
#
loop_
_entity_poly.entity_id
_entity_poly.type
_entity_poly.pdbx_seq_one_letter_code
_entity_poly.pdbx_strand_id
1 'polypeptide(L)'
;MNGELSFKYDNVMEETLGNLGINNVELESFNNESSKIIEILKEKELNGEFGFLDVLNDNLDKYYELNEYSKNFENILIIGIGGSNLGLRAAETGILGSFTSRYEIPRIYYMDNSDPEKTHDILSNIDLEKTLVFVISKSGNTVETLSNFFIVRTLMKKKNIDLKKHVVSITSGGELEKITKKENYIHFEVPENVGGRFSVLSSVGIAPLSCTSVDIKKLIDGAKSIEKSCKYEDIFKNPALMNAVIHKLMYNRGKTVSVMMPYIERLRSFGMWYGQLWAESLGKNGFGQTPVIAVGATSQHSQLQLYMDGPDDKIATFLKVNKYRNDLKIEYEYDHHLSGHNLSEVITSELVGTENSMKHNNIPNVKITLSKLNEITMGKLFLMYEMQTAISGELYGINAFDQPAVEYGKKIAHECLTGSKVDSEKKYINGKYIITSK
;
A
#
# COMPACT_ATOMS: atom_id res chain seq x y z
N MET A 1 8.83 -18.92 -11.42
CA MET A 1 7.65 -18.15 -10.99
C MET A 1 6.42 -18.78 -11.62
N ASN A 2 5.40 -19.15 -10.85
CA ASN A 2 4.09 -19.52 -11.42
C ASN A 2 3.61 -18.28 -12.20
N GLY A 3 3.48 -18.38 -13.53
CA GLY A 3 3.46 -17.28 -14.53
C GLY A 3 2.35 -16.23 -14.44
N GLU A 4 1.89 -15.89 -13.23
CA GLU A 4 0.89 -14.87 -12.94
C GLU A 4 1.48 -13.50 -12.59
N LEU A 5 2.76 -13.43 -12.24
CA LEU A 5 3.52 -12.20 -12.06
C LEU A 5 4.90 -12.38 -12.70
N SER A 6 5.31 -11.43 -13.52
CA SER A 6 6.67 -11.34 -14.06
C SER A 6 7.26 -9.96 -13.84
N PHE A 7 8.57 -9.92 -13.64
CA PHE A 7 9.35 -8.70 -13.46
C PHE A 7 10.35 -8.58 -14.61
N LYS A 8 10.29 -7.47 -15.35
CA LYS A 8 11.19 -7.14 -16.45
C LYS A 8 11.99 -5.90 -16.11
N TYR A 9 13.30 -5.98 -16.35
CA TYR A 9 14.26 -4.93 -16.01
C TYR A 9 15.24 -4.64 -17.14
N ASP A 10 14.99 -5.14 -18.36
CA ASP A 10 15.87 -4.93 -19.53
C ASP A 10 16.15 -3.44 -19.82
N ASN A 11 15.22 -2.56 -19.46
CA ASN A 11 15.30 -1.11 -19.68
C ASN A 11 16.08 -0.34 -18.59
N VAL A 12 16.68 -1.03 -17.62
CA VAL A 12 17.67 -0.44 -16.71
C VAL A 12 19.09 -0.96 -16.95
N MET A 13 19.26 -1.91 -17.87
CA MET A 13 20.54 -2.59 -18.12
C MET A 13 21.45 -1.80 -19.08
N GLU A 14 22.76 -2.07 -19.01
CA GLU A 14 23.79 -1.48 -19.87
C GLU A 14 23.51 -1.71 -21.36
N GLU A 15 22.94 -2.85 -21.74
CA GLU A 15 22.58 -3.14 -23.14
C GLU A 15 21.51 -2.19 -23.69
N THR A 16 20.72 -1.57 -22.80
CA THR A 16 19.68 -0.60 -23.17
C THR A 16 20.11 0.84 -22.95
N LEU A 17 20.75 1.15 -21.81
CA LEU A 17 21.05 2.54 -21.40
C LEU A 17 22.53 2.92 -21.57
N GLY A 18 23.36 2.04 -22.12
CA GLY A 18 24.81 2.24 -22.22
C GLY A 18 25.44 2.45 -20.84
N ASN A 19 26.34 3.44 -20.74
CA ASN A 19 27.07 3.77 -19.51
C ASN A 19 26.18 4.24 -18.33
N LEU A 20 24.90 4.54 -18.56
CA LEU A 20 23.92 4.86 -17.51
C LEU A 20 23.24 3.60 -16.95
N GLY A 21 23.32 2.49 -17.69
CA GLY A 21 22.68 1.21 -17.37
C GLY A 21 23.46 0.37 -16.38
N ILE A 22 22.78 -0.61 -15.78
CA ILE A 22 23.37 -1.57 -14.84
C ILE A 22 23.97 -2.72 -15.65
N ASN A 23 25.22 -3.07 -15.40
CA ASN A 23 25.81 -4.26 -16.03
C ASN A 23 25.66 -5.51 -15.13
N ASN A 24 25.82 -6.70 -15.70
CA ASN A 24 25.68 -7.95 -14.96
C ASN A 24 26.73 -8.12 -13.85
N VAL A 25 27.93 -7.56 -14.03
CA VAL A 25 28.99 -7.62 -13.01
C VAL A 25 28.58 -6.84 -11.75
N GLU A 26 27.92 -5.69 -11.91
CA GLU A 26 27.34 -4.93 -10.80
C GLU A 26 26.28 -5.76 -10.08
N LEU A 27 25.31 -6.34 -10.79
CA LEU A 27 24.29 -7.19 -10.18
C LEU A 27 24.90 -8.40 -9.45
N GLU A 28 25.88 -9.06 -10.06
CA GLU A 28 26.57 -10.21 -9.48
C GLU A 28 27.43 -9.83 -8.26
N SER A 29 27.97 -8.61 -8.23
CA SER A 29 28.70 -8.11 -7.05
C SER A 29 27.81 -8.04 -5.81
N PHE A 30 26.50 -7.85 -5.99
CA PHE A 30 25.52 -7.92 -4.92
C PHE A 30 25.20 -9.35 -4.50
N ASN A 31 25.64 -10.43 -5.15
CA ASN A 31 25.29 -11.79 -4.71
C ASN A 31 25.78 -12.08 -3.28
N ASN A 32 26.99 -11.67 -2.93
CA ASN A 32 27.53 -11.85 -1.57
C ASN A 32 26.78 -11.01 -0.53
N GLU A 33 26.40 -9.78 -0.88
CA GLU A 33 25.60 -8.89 -0.02
C GLU A 33 24.16 -9.39 0.10
N SER A 34 23.60 -9.90 -1.00
CA SER A 34 22.26 -10.46 -1.10
C SER A 34 22.11 -11.70 -0.22
N SER A 35 23.05 -12.66 -0.28
CA SER A 35 23.02 -13.83 0.60
C SER A 35 23.00 -13.42 2.08
N LYS A 36 23.83 -12.44 2.47
CA LYS A 36 23.85 -11.91 3.84
C LYS A 36 22.54 -11.23 4.22
N ILE A 37 21.97 -10.42 3.34
CA ILE A 37 20.67 -9.78 3.60
C ILE A 37 19.60 -10.83 3.77
N ILE A 38 19.50 -11.80 2.86
CA ILE A 38 18.51 -12.88 2.96
C ILE A 38 18.70 -13.69 4.25
N GLU A 39 19.93 -13.91 4.71
CA GLU A 39 20.22 -14.52 6.01
C GLU A 39 19.73 -13.66 7.18
N ILE A 40 20.00 -12.35 7.16
CA ILE A 40 19.47 -11.39 8.15
C ILE A 40 17.94 -11.40 8.16
N LEU A 41 17.30 -11.45 6.98
CA LEU A 41 15.84 -11.51 6.89
C LEU A 41 15.29 -12.80 7.52
N LYS A 42 15.94 -13.95 7.28
CA LYS A 42 15.59 -15.23 7.90
C LYS A 42 15.76 -15.18 9.42
N GLU A 43 16.84 -14.59 9.91
CA GLU A 43 17.09 -14.43 11.36
C GLU A 43 16.04 -13.53 12.00
N LYS A 44 15.74 -12.37 11.40
CA LYS A 44 14.69 -11.44 11.84
C LYS A 44 13.31 -12.09 11.84
N GLU A 45 13.01 -12.91 10.84
CA GLU A 45 11.78 -13.71 10.81
C GLU A 45 11.74 -14.70 11.98
N LEU A 46 12.81 -15.47 12.22
CA LEU A 46 12.88 -16.41 13.35
C LEU A 46 12.76 -15.73 14.72
N ASN A 47 13.23 -14.48 14.82
CA ASN A 47 13.11 -13.65 16.02
C ASN A 47 11.75 -12.94 16.13
N GLY A 48 10.84 -13.13 15.17
CA GLY A 48 9.53 -12.51 15.15
C GLY A 48 9.55 -11.01 14.87
N GLU A 49 10.58 -10.48 14.21
CA GLU A 49 10.67 -9.07 13.82
C GLU A 49 9.87 -8.76 12.54
N PHE A 50 9.54 -9.78 11.74
CA PHE A 50 8.77 -9.65 10.49
C PHE A 50 7.34 -10.18 10.63
N GLY A 51 6.57 -9.54 11.49
CA GLY A 51 5.19 -9.97 11.75
C GLY A 51 4.29 -9.98 10.51
N PHE A 52 4.63 -9.23 9.45
CA PHE A 52 3.84 -9.21 8.21
C PHE A 52 3.92 -10.54 7.43
N LEU A 53 4.91 -11.39 7.72
CA LEU A 53 4.99 -12.77 7.24
C LEU A 53 4.17 -13.71 8.13
N ASP A 54 4.22 -13.52 9.45
CA ASP A 54 3.50 -14.35 10.42
C ASP A 54 2.00 -14.33 10.19
N VAL A 55 1.42 -13.14 9.92
CA VAL A 55 -0.02 -12.96 9.71
C VAL A 55 -0.57 -13.72 8.50
N LEU A 56 0.29 -14.16 7.57
CA LEU A 56 -0.15 -15.02 6.47
C LEU A 56 -0.67 -16.37 6.99
N ASN A 57 -0.24 -16.81 8.16
CA ASN A 57 -0.63 -18.08 8.77
C ASN A 57 -1.80 -17.97 9.75
N ASP A 58 -2.40 -16.78 9.89
CA ASP A 58 -3.58 -16.57 10.74
C ASP A 58 -4.75 -17.51 10.35
N ASN A 59 -5.49 -17.97 11.36
CA ASN A 59 -6.76 -18.66 11.11
C ASN A 59 -7.78 -17.68 10.53
N LEU A 60 -8.33 -18.02 9.37
CA LEU A 60 -9.32 -17.23 8.64
C LEU A 60 -10.77 -17.44 9.11
N ASP A 61 -11.07 -18.46 9.91
CA ASP A 61 -12.45 -18.81 10.34
C ASP A 61 -13.20 -17.62 10.95
N LYS A 62 -12.51 -16.88 11.83
CA LYS A 62 -13.04 -15.67 12.48
C LYS A 62 -13.51 -14.59 11.49
N TYR A 63 -12.91 -14.53 10.30
CA TYR A 63 -13.27 -13.57 9.26
C TYR A 63 -14.47 -14.04 8.42
N TYR A 64 -14.68 -15.34 8.29
CA TYR A 64 -15.90 -15.89 7.66
C TYR A 64 -17.13 -15.70 8.56
N GLU A 65 -16.97 -15.87 9.87
CA GLU A 65 -18.02 -15.51 10.84
C GLU A 65 -18.39 -14.03 10.75
N LEU A 66 -17.37 -13.16 10.65
CA LEU A 66 -17.57 -11.72 10.46
C LEU A 66 -18.28 -11.40 9.14
N ASN A 67 -17.97 -12.13 8.05
CA ASN A 67 -18.65 -11.98 6.78
C ASN A 67 -20.15 -12.27 6.91
N GLU A 68 -20.53 -13.42 7.48
CA GLU A 68 -21.94 -13.76 7.71
C GLU A 68 -22.64 -12.70 8.58
N TYR A 69 -21.94 -12.20 9.60
CA TYR A 69 -22.44 -11.11 10.44
C TYR A 69 -22.67 -9.82 9.65
N SER A 70 -21.77 -9.48 8.74
CA SER A 70 -21.79 -8.24 7.95
C SER A 70 -22.98 -8.14 6.99
N LYS A 71 -23.58 -9.27 6.60
CA LYS A 71 -24.77 -9.32 5.72
C LYS A 71 -26.01 -8.67 6.31
N ASN A 72 -26.01 -8.40 7.62
CA ASN A 72 -27.08 -7.67 8.31
C ASN A 72 -27.02 -6.15 8.07
N PHE A 73 -25.99 -5.65 7.38
CA PHE A 73 -25.75 -4.21 7.20
C PHE A 73 -25.76 -3.84 5.72
N GLU A 74 -26.25 -2.63 5.43
CA GLU A 74 -26.23 -2.05 4.08
C GLU A 74 -24.91 -1.33 3.79
N ASN A 75 -24.22 -0.87 4.84
CA ASN A 75 -22.99 -0.10 4.71
C ASN A 75 -21.91 -0.61 5.68
N ILE A 76 -20.67 -0.48 5.26
CA ILE A 76 -19.48 -0.57 6.07
C ILE A 76 -18.82 0.81 6.12
N LEU A 77 -18.54 1.29 7.33
CA LEU A 77 -17.84 2.53 7.57
C LEU A 77 -16.46 2.23 8.16
N ILE A 78 -15.41 2.48 7.39
CA ILE A 78 -14.02 2.32 7.83
C ILE A 78 -13.53 3.65 8.40
N ILE A 79 -13.12 3.65 9.66
CA ILE A 79 -12.50 4.77 10.36
C ILE A 79 -11.06 4.38 10.68
N GLY A 80 -10.12 4.88 9.88
CA GLY A 80 -8.69 4.58 10.00
C GLY A 80 -7.90 5.36 8.96
N ILE A 81 -6.64 5.69 9.27
CA ILE A 81 -5.78 6.54 8.43
C ILE A 81 -4.42 5.88 8.19
N GLY A 82 -3.77 6.23 7.07
CA GLY A 82 -2.44 5.71 6.71
C GLY A 82 -2.46 4.20 6.57
N GLY A 83 -1.61 3.50 7.34
CA GLY A 83 -1.49 2.04 7.27
C GLY A 83 -2.78 1.30 7.64
N SER A 84 -3.65 1.93 8.43
CA SER A 84 -4.97 1.42 8.80
C SER A 84 -6.03 1.56 7.70
N ASN A 85 -5.67 2.07 6.52
CA ASN A 85 -6.61 2.24 5.40
C ASN A 85 -6.00 2.04 4.00
N LEU A 86 -4.81 2.60 3.72
CA LEU A 86 -4.28 2.66 2.36
C LEU A 86 -4.13 1.26 1.72
N GLY A 87 -3.64 0.29 2.49
CA GLY A 87 -3.53 -1.10 2.04
C GLY A 87 -4.90 -1.75 1.80
N LEU A 88 -5.84 -1.58 2.72
CA LEU A 88 -7.22 -2.06 2.59
C LEU A 88 -7.86 -1.52 1.32
N ARG A 89 -7.81 -0.21 1.10
CA ARG A 89 -8.38 0.45 -0.09
C ARG A 89 -7.65 0.04 -1.36
N ALA A 90 -6.34 -0.21 -1.31
CA ALA A 90 -5.59 -0.76 -2.43
C ALA A 90 -6.06 -2.18 -2.80
N ALA A 91 -6.29 -3.04 -1.82
CA ALA A 91 -6.80 -4.39 -2.04
C ALA A 91 -8.23 -4.36 -2.57
N GLU A 92 -9.11 -3.56 -1.96
CA GLU A 92 -10.51 -3.42 -2.32
C GLU A 92 -10.68 -2.86 -3.74
N THR A 93 -10.17 -1.66 -4.04
CA THR A 93 -10.26 -1.11 -5.41
C THR A 93 -9.50 -1.94 -6.44
N GLY A 94 -8.34 -2.50 -6.05
CA GLY A 94 -7.52 -3.37 -6.85
C GLY A 94 -8.26 -4.64 -7.25
N ILE A 95 -8.99 -5.28 -6.33
CA ILE A 95 -9.69 -6.55 -6.57
C ILE A 95 -11.12 -6.32 -7.02
N LEU A 96 -11.91 -5.40 -6.49
CA LEU A 96 -13.32 -5.27 -6.86
C LEU A 96 -13.54 -4.29 -8.01
N GLY A 97 -12.74 -3.23 -8.08
CA GLY A 97 -12.92 -2.11 -9.01
C GLY A 97 -13.18 -0.80 -8.28
N SER A 98 -12.96 0.34 -8.95
CA SER A 98 -13.05 1.67 -8.32
C SER A 98 -14.46 2.08 -7.85
N PHE A 99 -15.49 1.40 -8.35
CA PHE A 99 -16.89 1.75 -8.09
C PHE A 99 -17.69 0.64 -7.43
N THR A 100 -17.20 -0.60 -7.44
CA THR A 100 -17.98 -1.79 -7.06
C THR A 100 -18.53 -1.68 -5.65
N SER A 101 -17.69 -1.32 -4.67
CA SER A 101 -18.10 -1.19 -3.27
C SER A 101 -18.98 0.04 -2.99
N ARG A 102 -19.32 0.85 -4.00
CA ARG A 102 -20.34 1.90 -3.89
C ARG A 102 -21.74 1.41 -4.28
N TYR A 103 -21.81 0.28 -4.99
CA TYR A 103 -23.04 -0.27 -5.55
C TYR A 103 -23.37 -1.68 -5.03
N GLU A 104 -22.37 -2.48 -4.67
CA GLU A 104 -22.58 -3.75 -3.96
C GLU A 104 -22.85 -3.52 -2.47
N ILE A 105 -23.68 -4.37 -1.89
CA ILE A 105 -23.99 -4.37 -0.44
C ILE A 105 -23.10 -5.42 0.25
N PRO A 106 -22.44 -5.07 1.36
CA PRO A 106 -22.43 -3.75 2.00
C PRO A 106 -21.58 -2.71 1.25
N ARG A 107 -22.08 -1.48 1.16
CA ARG A 107 -21.36 -0.34 0.55
C ARG A 107 -20.27 0.18 1.48
N ILE A 108 -19.09 0.48 0.96
CA ILE A 108 -17.94 0.90 1.78
C ILE A 108 -17.72 2.42 1.71
N TYR A 109 -17.46 3.00 2.89
CA TYR A 109 -17.13 4.40 3.10
C TYR A 109 -15.86 4.51 3.95
N TYR A 110 -15.00 5.49 3.63
CA TYR A 110 -13.72 5.70 4.31
C TYR A 110 -13.66 7.07 4.98
N MET A 111 -13.65 7.09 6.30
CA MET A 111 -13.40 8.27 7.15
C MET A 111 -11.93 8.24 7.63
N ASP A 112 -11.03 8.58 6.72
CA ASP A 112 -9.57 8.50 6.83
C ASP A 112 -8.88 9.87 6.89
N ASN A 113 -9.63 10.92 7.21
CA ASN A 113 -9.13 12.28 7.36
C ASN A 113 -9.94 13.01 8.45
N SER A 114 -9.39 14.07 9.03
CA SER A 114 -10.08 14.98 9.97
C SER A 114 -10.82 16.12 9.26
N ASP A 115 -11.01 16.00 7.94
CA ASP A 115 -11.78 16.91 7.11
C ASP A 115 -13.28 16.88 7.49
N PRO A 116 -13.84 17.97 8.01
CA PRO A 116 -15.22 18.00 8.46
C PRO A 116 -16.23 17.85 7.32
N GLU A 117 -15.93 18.32 6.11
CA GLU A 117 -16.85 18.23 4.96
C GLU A 117 -16.99 16.79 4.50
N LYS A 118 -15.87 16.09 4.31
CA LYS A 118 -15.88 14.67 3.97
C LYS A 118 -16.65 13.84 5.00
N THR A 119 -16.41 14.09 6.30
CA THR A 119 -17.11 13.42 7.38
C THR A 119 -18.61 13.70 7.35
N HIS A 120 -19.00 14.97 7.16
CA HIS A 120 -20.40 15.36 7.05
C HIS A 120 -21.09 14.72 5.85
N ASP A 121 -20.46 14.72 4.69
CA ASP A 121 -21.00 14.15 3.46
C ASP A 121 -21.24 12.65 3.61
N ILE A 122 -20.28 11.90 4.16
CA ILE A 122 -20.45 10.47 4.41
C ILE A 122 -21.63 10.22 5.34
N LEU A 123 -21.67 10.90 6.50
CA LEU A 123 -22.70 10.70 7.51
C LEU A 123 -24.10 11.13 7.05
N SER A 124 -24.19 12.06 6.11
CA SER A 124 -25.46 12.50 5.51
C SER A 124 -25.99 11.52 4.46
N ASN A 125 -25.15 10.62 3.94
CA ASN A 125 -25.49 9.66 2.89
C ASN A 125 -25.66 8.21 3.39
N ILE A 126 -25.47 7.94 4.68
CA ILE A 126 -25.60 6.60 5.26
C ILE A 126 -26.59 6.55 6.42
N ASP A 127 -27.27 5.41 6.57
CA ASP A 127 -28.05 5.12 7.77
C ASP A 127 -27.20 4.33 8.77
N LEU A 128 -26.87 4.94 9.91
CA LEU A 128 -26.08 4.32 10.98
C LEU A 128 -26.76 3.08 11.57
N GLU A 129 -28.10 2.98 11.52
CA GLU A 129 -28.84 1.77 11.96
C GLU A 129 -28.62 0.57 11.04
N LYS A 130 -28.09 0.80 9.84
CA LYS A 130 -27.75 -0.23 8.86
C LYS A 130 -26.27 -0.22 8.51
N THR A 131 -25.43 0.31 9.39
CA THR A 131 -23.99 0.45 9.16
C THR A 131 -23.19 -0.35 10.18
N LEU A 132 -22.22 -1.14 9.68
CA LEU A 132 -21.17 -1.77 10.47
C LEU A 132 -19.92 -0.86 10.44
N VAL A 133 -19.46 -0.43 11.61
CA VAL A 133 -18.33 0.49 11.76
C VAL A 133 -17.08 -0.29 12.10
N PHE A 134 -16.06 -0.20 11.25
CA PHE A 134 -14.71 -0.64 11.58
C PHE A 134 -13.90 0.55 12.08
N VAL A 135 -13.42 0.49 13.31
CA VAL A 135 -12.50 1.49 13.86
C VAL A 135 -11.11 0.87 14.02
N ILE A 136 -10.14 1.40 13.27
CA ILE A 136 -8.83 0.78 13.06
C ILE A 136 -7.73 1.74 13.47
N SER A 137 -6.98 1.38 14.52
CA SER A 137 -5.79 2.09 14.97
C SER A 137 -4.94 1.15 15.81
N LYS A 138 -3.72 0.82 15.38
CA LYS A 138 -2.82 -0.06 16.15
C LYS A 138 -2.54 0.50 17.55
N SER A 139 -2.20 1.79 17.65
CA SER A 139 -1.91 2.44 18.93
C SER A 139 -3.15 2.74 19.76
N GLY A 140 -4.33 2.66 19.16
CA GLY A 140 -5.62 3.07 19.70
C GLY A 140 -5.72 4.54 20.14
N ASN A 141 -4.74 5.37 19.77
CA ASN A 141 -4.65 6.78 20.15
C ASN A 141 -4.52 7.73 18.95
N THR A 142 -4.70 7.21 17.72
CA THR A 142 -4.66 8.05 16.52
C THR A 142 -5.76 9.12 16.58
N VAL A 143 -5.37 10.39 16.57
CA VAL A 143 -6.26 11.53 16.83
C VAL A 143 -7.39 11.60 15.82
N GLU A 144 -7.08 11.43 14.54
CA GLU A 144 -8.04 11.43 13.43
C GLU A 144 -9.06 10.30 13.59
N THR A 145 -8.58 9.07 13.85
CA THR A 145 -9.43 7.90 14.07
C THR A 145 -10.35 8.09 15.28
N LEU A 146 -9.82 8.51 16.42
CA LEU A 146 -10.62 8.71 17.64
C LEU A 146 -11.63 9.85 17.48
N SER A 147 -11.25 10.96 16.83
CA SER A 147 -12.14 12.09 16.61
C SER A 147 -13.35 11.68 15.77
N ASN A 148 -13.11 11.02 14.64
CA ASN A 148 -14.15 10.49 13.78
C ASN A 148 -15.00 9.43 14.48
N PHE A 149 -14.37 8.50 15.21
CA PHE A 149 -15.08 7.47 15.96
C PHE A 149 -15.97 8.05 17.06
N PHE A 150 -15.53 9.08 17.78
CA PHE A 150 -16.31 9.74 18.83
C PHE A 150 -17.53 10.46 18.28
N ILE A 151 -17.42 11.09 17.10
CA ILE A 151 -18.56 11.67 16.40
C ILE A 151 -19.58 10.58 16.05
N VAL A 152 -19.14 9.52 15.37
CA VAL A 152 -19.99 8.39 14.97
C VAL A 152 -20.66 7.74 16.18
N ARG A 153 -19.88 7.43 17.21
CA ARG A 153 -20.37 6.87 18.48
C ARG A 153 -21.42 7.76 19.14
N THR A 154 -21.21 9.08 19.15
CA THR A 154 -22.18 10.03 19.72
C THR A 154 -23.49 10.03 18.95
N LEU A 155 -23.43 10.01 17.62
CA LEU A 155 -24.62 9.96 16.77
C LEU A 155 -25.38 8.63 16.93
N MET A 156 -24.66 7.51 16.98
CA MET A 156 -25.24 6.18 17.23
C MET A 156 -25.93 6.12 18.60
N LYS A 157 -25.32 6.66 19.65
CA LYS A 157 -25.94 6.75 20.98
C LYS A 157 -27.20 7.61 20.98
N LYS A 158 -27.19 8.76 20.31
CA LYS A 158 -28.37 9.62 20.18
C LYS A 158 -29.55 8.92 19.48
N LYS A 159 -29.25 7.99 18.57
CA LYS A 159 -30.24 7.14 17.90
C LYS A 159 -30.59 5.84 18.66
N ASN A 160 -30.05 5.64 19.87
CA ASN A 160 -30.22 4.41 20.66
C ASN A 160 -29.75 3.13 19.92
N ILE A 161 -28.75 3.25 19.05
CA ILE A 161 -28.14 2.11 18.35
C ILE A 161 -27.23 1.36 19.32
N ASP A 162 -27.37 0.03 19.35
CA ASP A 162 -26.52 -0.85 20.15
C ASP A 162 -25.12 -0.95 19.54
N LEU A 163 -24.19 -0.15 20.05
CA LEU A 163 -22.82 -0.10 19.53
C LEU A 163 -22.11 -1.46 19.57
N LYS A 164 -22.46 -2.34 20.51
CA LYS A 164 -21.90 -3.69 20.60
C LYS A 164 -22.13 -4.49 19.31
N LYS A 165 -23.27 -4.27 18.66
CA LYS A 165 -23.65 -4.95 17.41
C LYS A 165 -23.15 -4.23 16.16
N HIS A 166 -22.72 -2.98 16.28
CA HIS A 166 -22.41 -2.15 15.12
C HIS A 166 -20.93 -1.76 15.03
N VAL A 167 -20.10 -2.10 16.02
CA VAL A 167 -18.70 -1.70 16.04
C VAL A 167 -17.78 -2.92 16.04
N VAL A 168 -16.85 -2.93 15.10
CA VAL A 168 -15.68 -3.82 15.02
C VAL A 168 -14.45 -2.97 15.29
N SER A 169 -13.68 -3.31 16.31
CA SER A 169 -12.47 -2.61 16.71
C SER A 169 -11.22 -3.40 16.38
N ILE A 170 -10.30 -2.77 15.64
CA ILE A 170 -8.99 -3.35 15.30
C ILE A 170 -7.89 -2.50 15.93
N THR A 171 -7.34 -2.96 17.05
CA THR A 171 -6.35 -2.21 17.87
C THR A 171 -5.54 -3.16 18.74
N SER A 172 -4.40 -2.70 19.25
CA SER A 172 -3.60 -3.45 20.24
C SER A 172 -3.25 -2.61 21.47
N GLY A 173 -3.87 -1.43 21.61
CA GLY A 173 -3.62 -0.58 22.75
C GLY A 173 -4.48 0.67 22.82
N GLY A 174 -4.08 1.56 23.74
CA GLY A 174 -4.58 2.92 23.84
C GLY A 174 -6.03 3.06 24.29
N GLU A 175 -6.60 4.23 24.00
CA GLU A 175 -7.99 4.54 24.38
C GLU A 175 -9.00 3.65 23.65
N LEU A 176 -8.72 3.33 22.38
CA LEU A 176 -9.60 2.47 21.60
C LEU A 176 -9.74 1.07 22.24
N GLU A 177 -8.65 0.46 22.70
CA GLU A 177 -8.70 -0.85 23.36
C GLU A 177 -9.51 -0.80 24.67
N LYS A 178 -9.34 0.26 25.47
CA LYS A 178 -10.12 0.45 26.71
C LYS A 178 -11.61 0.54 26.43
N ILE A 179 -12.01 1.32 25.42
CA ILE A 179 -13.43 1.46 25.03
C ILE A 179 -13.95 0.13 24.51
N THR A 180 -13.19 -0.57 23.68
CA THR A 180 -13.53 -1.89 23.13
C THR A 180 -13.81 -2.91 24.21
N LYS A 181 -12.95 -3.01 25.23
CA LYS A 181 -13.18 -3.90 26.39
C LYS A 181 -14.38 -3.49 27.21
N LYS A 182 -14.55 -2.18 27.48
CA LYS A 182 -15.65 -1.65 28.28
C LYS A 182 -17.03 -1.87 27.64
N GLU A 183 -17.13 -1.68 26.33
CA GLU A 183 -18.39 -1.75 25.57
C GLU A 183 -18.59 -3.12 24.91
N ASN A 184 -17.59 -4.00 25.01
CA ASN A 184 -17.60 -5.39 24.51
C ASN A 184 -17.82 -5.48 22.99
N TYR A 185 -17.10 -4.67 22.22
CA TYR A 185 -17.15 -4.69 20.75
C TYR A 185 -16.52 -5.97 20.17
N ILE A 186 -16.88 -6.32 18.93
CA ILE A 186 -16.13 -7.32 18.17
C ILE A 186 -14.70 -6.80 18.03
N HIS A 187 -13.70 -7.62 18.34
CA HIS A 187 -12.33 -7.16 18.48
C HIS A 187 -11.34 -8.05 17.72
N PHE A 188 -10.44 -7.41 16.98
CA PHE A 188 -9.24 -8.02 16.42
C PHE A 188 -8.00 -7.23 16.84
N GLU A 189 -6.89 -7.94 17.01
CA GLU A 189 -5.60 -7.34 17.33
C GLU A 189 -4.76 -7.10 16.07
N VAL A 190 -3.86 -6.12 16.15
CA VAL A 190 -2.78 -5.91 15.17
C VAL A 190 -1.48 -6.36 15.82
N PRO A 191 -0.79 -7.39 15.33
CA PRO A 191 0.41 -7.88 16.01
C PRO A 191 1.44 -6.77 16.26
N GLU A 192 2.05 -6.77 17.45
CA GLU A 192 2.99 -5.71 17.86
C GLU A 192 4.20 -5.61 16.93
N ASN A 193 4.62 -6.72 16.33
CA ASN A 193 5.68 -6.81 15.33
C ASN A 193 5.23 -6.47 13.89
N VAL A 194 3.97 -6.08 13.66
CA VAL A 194 3.47 -5.62 12.35
C VAL A 194 3.38 -4.10 12.33
N GLY A 195 4.22 -3.45 11.52
CA GLY A 195 4.11 -2.02 11.26
C GLY A 195 2.84 -1.66 10.49
N GLY A 196 2.25 -0.49 10.75
CA GLY A 196 0.96 -0.10 10.13
C GLY A 196 0.96 -0.18 8.60
N ARG A 197 2.02 0.29 7.93
CA ARG A 197 2.15 0.24 6.46
C ARG A 197 2.39 -1.17 5.88
N PHE A 198 2.70 -2.15 6.73
CA PHE A 198 2.87 -3.57 6.42
C PHE A 198 1.68 -4.43 6.92
N SER A 199 0.56 -3.81 7.30
CA SER A 199 -0.56 -4.50 7.96
C SER A 199 -1.68 -4.94 7.02
N VAL A 200 -1.54 -4.75 5.71
CA VAL A 200 -2.64 -5.01 4.75
C VAL A 200 -3.08 -6.48 4.73
N LEU A 201 -2.16 -7.42 4.98
CA LEU A 201 -2.46 -8.85 5.05
C LEU A 201 -2.78 -9.34 6.46
N SER A 202 -2.85 -8.45 7.45
CA SER A 202 -3.30 -8.75 8.81
C SER A 202 -4.80 -8.48 8.98
N SER A 203 -5.31 -8.57 10.21
CA SER A 203 -6.69 -8.19 10.56
C SER A 203 -7.11 -6.83 10.02
N VAL A 204 -6.18 -5.86 9.89
CA VAL A 204 -6.42 -4.52 9.37
C VAL A 204 -7.04 -4.54 7.97
N GLY A 205 -6.50 -5.35 7.05
CA GLY A 205 -7.08 -5.50 5.72
C GLY A 205 -8.06 -6.66 5.63
N ILE A 206 -7.71 -7.80 6.22
CA ILE A 206 -8.47 -9.04 6.02
C ILE A 206 -9.88 -8.99 6.64
N ALA A 207 -10.04 -8.40 7.84
CA ALA A 207 -11.35 -8.33 8.47
C ALA A 207 -12.38 -7.50 7.67
N PRO A 208 -12.09 -6.26 7.24
CA PRO A 208 -13.04 -5.52 6.40
C PRO A 208 -13.18 -6.12 4.99
N LEU A 209 -12.13 -6.69 4.39
CA LEU A 209 -12.23 -7.34 3.07
C LEU A 209 -13.11 -8.59 3.11
N SER A 210 -13.13 -9.34 4.22
CA SER A 210 -13.94 -10.55 4.34
C SER A 210 -15.44 -10.27 4.25
N CYS A 211 -15.86 -9.05 4.59
CA CYS A 211 -17.23 -8.58 4.47
C CYS A 211 -17.62 -8.13 3.04
N THR A 212 -16.77 -8.38 2.05
CA THR A 212 -16.98 -8.02 0.65
C THR A 212 -16.98 -9.26 -0.23
N SER A 213 -17.10 -9.09 -1.55
CA SER A 213 -16.97 -10.18 -2.53
C SER A 213 -15.52 -10.66 -2.74
N VAL A 214 -14.53 -10.13 -2.00
CA VAL A 214 -13.13 -10.57 -2.06
C VAL A 214 -12.93 -11.94 -1.43
N ASP A 215 -12.29 -12.85 -2.16
CA ASP A 215 -11.80 -14.12 -1.62
C ASP A 215 -10.50 -13.93 -0.84
N ILE A 216 -10.64 -13.70 0.48
CA ILE A 216 -9.50 -13.45 1.38
C ILE A 216 -8.50 -14.61 1.43
N LYS A 217 -8.95 -15.85 1.21
CA LYS A 217 -8.06 -17.02 1.20
C LYS A 217 -7.17 -16.96 -0.04
N LYS A 218 -7.73 -16.69 -1.22
CA LYS A 218 -6.94 -16.52 -2.45
C LYS A 218 -5.97 -15.35 -2.36
N LEU A 219 -6.32 -14.28 -1.63
CA LEU A 219 -5.43 -13.15 -1.39
C LEU A 219 -4.19 -13.59 -0.60
N ILE A 220 -4.40 -14.28 0.53
CA ILE A 220 -3.33 -14.82 1.37
C ILE A 220 -2.51 -15.90 0.64
N ASP A 221 -3.17 -16.84 -0.05
CA ASP A 221 -2.50 -17.87 -0.86
C ASP A 221 -1.62 -17.23 -1.95
N GLY A 222 -2.09 -16.12 -2.54
CA GLY A 222 -1.31 -15.31 -3.47
C GLY A 222 -0.02 -14.80 -2.86
N ALA A 223 -0.10 -14.15 -1.71
CA ALA A 223 1.08 -13.69 -0.96
C ALA A 223 2.03 -14.86 -0.66
N LYS A 224 1.56 -15.94 -0.01
CA LYS A 224 2.39 -17.12 0.28
C LYS A 224 3.09 -17.69 -0.94
N SER A 225 2.43 -17.66 -2.11
CA SER A 225 2.98 -18.25 -3.32
C SER A 225 4.19 -17.50 -3.91
N ILE A 226 4.40 -16.21 -3.59
CA ILE A 226 5.59 -15.45 -4.03
C ILE A 226 6.67 -15.36 -2.95
N GLU A 227 6.32 -15.62 -1.69
CA GLU A 227 7.20 -15.55 -0.52
C GLU A 227 8.52 -16.29 -0.75
N LYS A 228 8.45 -17.55 -1.20
CA LYS A 228 9.63 -18.38 -1.48
C LYS A 228 10.58 -17.74 -2.49
N SER A 229 10.04 -17.10 -3.53
CA SER A 229 10.86 -16.39 -4.52
C SER A 229 11.48 -15.13 -3.93
N CYS A 230 10.77 -14.42 -3.04
CA CYS A 230 11.27 -13.22 -2.37
C CYS A 230 12.35 -13.50 -1.31
N LYS A 231 12.46 -14.76 -0.86
CA LYS A 231 13.48 -15.24 0.09
C LYS A 231 14.62 -16.01 -0.58
N TYR A 232 14.66 -16.06 -1.91
CA TYR A 232 15.70 -16.79 -2.64
C TYR A 232 16.97 -15.93 -2.77
N GLU A 233 18.14 -16.53 -2.60
CA GLU A 233 19.42 -15.80 -2.51
C GLU A 233 19.93 -15.32 -3.88
N ASP A 234 19.63 -16.07 -4.94
CA ASP A 234 19.97 -15.68 -6.31
C ASP A 234 19.10 -14.50 -6.76
N ILE A 235 19.74 -13.35 -6.96
CA ILE A 235 19.13 -12.11 -7.39
C ILE A 235 18.25 -12.28 -8.65
N PHE A 236 18.68 -13.11 -9.61
CA PHE A 236 17.95 -13.31 -10.87
C PHE A 236 16.66 -14.12 -10.71
N LYS A 237 16.48 -14.79 -9.57
CA LYS A 237 15.27 -15.56 -9.23
C LYS A 237 14.43 -14.91 -8.14
N ASN A 238 14.89 -13.78 -7.60
CA ASN A 238 14.22 -13.04 -6.53
C ASN A 238 13.78 -11.65 -7.02
N PRO A 239 12.49 -11.46 -7.34
CA PRO A 239 12.02 -10.20 -7.92
C PRO A 239 12.05 -9.04 -6.93
N ALA A 240 11.83 -9.31 -5.63
CA ALA A 240 11.90 -8.29 -4.59
C ALA A 240 13.34 -7.80 -4.39
N LEU A 241 14.30 -8.73 -4.34
CA LEU A 241 15.72 -8.43 -4.23
C LEU A 241 16.27 -7.72 -5.47
N MET A 242 15.98 -8.25 -6.67
CA MET A 242 16.40 -7.62 -7.92
C MET A 242 15.90 -6.18 -7.99
N ASN A 243 14.61 -5.94 -7.68
CA ASN A 243 14.07 -4.59 -7.73
C ASN A 243 14.69 -3.68 -6.65
N ALA A 244 14.95 -4.19 -5.45
CA ALA A 244 15.64 -3.42 -4.39
C ALA A 244 17.06 -3.00 -4.83
N VAL A 245 17.83 -3.92 -5.42
CA VAL A 245 19.19 -3.64 -5.94
C VAL A 245 19.16 -2.64 -7.10
N ILE A 246 18.21 -2.79 -8.04
CA ILE A 246 18.03 -1.81 -9.13
C ILE A 246 17.77 -0.42 -8.56
N HIS A 247 16.84 -0.28 -7.61
CA HIS A 247 16.54 1.00 -6.99
C HIS A 247 17.74 1.58 -6.22
N LYS A 248 18.54 0.75 -5.56
CA LYS A 248 19.79 1.16 -4.89
C LYS A 248 20.81 1.71 -5.88
N LEU A 249 21.09 0.96 -6.94
CA LEU A 249 22.04 1.35 -7.98
C LEU A 249 21.60 2.63 -8.69
N MET A 250 20.32 2.73 -9.02
CA MET A 250 19.76 3.93 -9.66
C MET A 250 19.78 5.14 -8.74
N TYR A 251 19.48 4.96 -7.45
CA TYR A 251 19.62 6.04 -6.47
C TYR A 251 21.07 6.54 -6.38
N ASN A 252 22.06 5.64 -6.35
CA ASN A 252 23.48 6.02 -6.36
C ASN A 252 23.88 6.77 -7.64
N ARG A 253 23.13 6.61 -8.74
CA ARG A 253 23.27 7.33 -10.01
C ARG A 253 22.38 8.58 -10.10
N GLY A 254 21.87 9.06 -8.98
CA GLY A 254 21.09 10.30 -8.91
C GLY A 254 19.60 10.14 -9.20
N LYS A 255 19.07 8.92 -9.34
CA LYS A 255 17.62 8.69 -9.49
C LYS A 255 16.92 8.77 -8.13
N THR A 256 16.74 9.97 -7.62
CA THR A 256 16.15 10.26 -6.30
C THR A 256 14.63 10.16 -6.28
N VAL A 257 13.97 9.98 -7.42
CA VAL A 257 12.51 9.87 -7.55
C VAL A 257 12.13 8.47 -8.06
N SER A 258 11.22 7.79 -7.36
CA SER A 258 10.63 6.52 -7.79
C SER A 258 9.21 6.74 -8.26
N VAL A 259 8.97 6.61 -9.57
CA VAL A 259 7.65 6.77 -10.17
C VAL A 259 6.94 5.41 -10.22
N MET A 260 5.81 5.28 -9.53
CA MET A 260 4.89 4.15 -9.68
C MET A 260 3.79 4.51 -10.67
N MET A 261 3.73 3.83 -11.82
CA MET A 261 2.80 4.15 -12.91
C MET A 261 2.02 2.91 -13.39
N PRO A 262 0.96 2.49 -12.68
CA PRO A 262 0.03 1.49 -13.19
C PRO A 262 -0.68 1.92 -14.47
N TYR A 263 -0.71 1.03 -15.47
CA TYR A 263 -1.57 1.12 -16.66
C TYR A 263 -2.86 0.33 -16.45
N ILE A 264 -3.47 0.54 -15.29
CA ILE A 264 -4.78 0.03 -14.91
C ILE A 264 -5.31 0.89 -13.77
N GLU A 265 -6.46 1.52 -13.98
CA GLU A 265 -7.04 2.50 -13.04
C GLU A 265 -7.26 1.92 -11.63
N ARG A 266 -7.60 0.62 -11.56
CA ARG A 266 -7.85 -0.12 -10.31
C ARG A 266 -6.65 -0.18 -9.37
N LEU A 267 -5.42 0.02 -9.88
CA LEU A 267 -4.20 0.05 -9.07
C LEU A 267 -3.77 1.47 -8.66
N ARG A 268 -4.60 2.50 -8.89
CA ARG A 268 -4.32 3.87 -8.39
C ARG A 268 -4.10 3.87 -6.87
N SER A 269 -4.99 3.22 -6.12
CA SER A 269 -4.88 3.11 -4.65
C SER A 269 -3.66 2.29 -4.22
N PHE A 270 -3.23 1.31 -5.02
CA PHE A 270 -1.98 0.59 -4.78
C PHE A 270 -0.77 1.54 -4.87
N GLY A 271 -0.77 2.48 -5.82
CA GLY A 271 0.24 3.54 -5.87
C GLY A 271 0.28 4.38 -4.59
N MET A 272 -0.88 4.72 -4.02
CA MET A 272 -0.97 5.44 -2.73
C MET A 272 -0.42 4.62 -1.56
N TRP A 273 -0.74 3.33 -1.49
CA TRP A 273 -0.15 2.42 -0.50
C TRP A 273 1.37 2.29 -0.68
N TYR A 274 1.85 2.11 -1.91
CA TYR A 274 3.27 2.10 -2.22
C TYR A 274 3.97 3.39 -1.78
N GLY A 275 3.35 4.54 -2.02
CA GLY A 275 3.87 5.84 -1.60
C GLY A 275 4.14 5.89 -0.10
N GLN A 276 3.20 5.41 0.72
CA GLN A 276 3.42 5.30 2.16
C GLN A 276 4.51 4.28 2.50
N LEU A 277 4.42 3.07 1.91
CA LEU A 277 5.34 1.98 2.19
C LEU A 277 6.79 2.41 1.93
N TRP A 278 7.05 3.03 0.78
CA TRP A 278 8.38 3.43 0.35
C TRP A 278 8.90 4.65 1.12
N ALA A 279 8.10 5.72 1.21
CA ALA A 279 8.52 6.97 1.85
C ALA A 279 8.79 6.81 3.35
N GLU A 280 7.85 6.25 4.11
CA GLU A 280 8.00 6.14 5.56
C GLU A 280 9.06 5.11 5.96
N SER A 281 9.26 4.05 5.16
CA SER A 281 10.24 3.02 5.48
C SER A 281 11.65 3.51 5.20
N LEU A 282 11.88 4.18 4.06
CA LEU A 282 13.23 4.45 3.54
C LEU A 282 13.66 5.91 3.69
N GLY A 283 12.74 6.84 3.95
CA GLY A 283 13.02 8.26 4.16
C GLY A 283 13.62 8.58 5.53
N LYS A 284 14.87 8.18 5.79
CA LYS A 284 15.54 8.29 7.10
C LYS A 284 16.99 8.70 6.97
N ASN A 285 17.51 9.38 8.00
CA ASN A 285 18.93 9.74 8.10
C ASN A 285 19.50 10.50 6.89
N GLY A 286 18.68 11.32 6.23
CA GLY A 286 19.08 12.07 5.02
C GLY A 286 19.04 11.23 3.74
N PHE A 287 18.70 9.95 3.82
CA PHE A 287 18.43 9.08 2.68
C PHE A 287 16.92 9.01 2.40
N GLY A 288 16.55 8.85 1.14
CA GLY A 288 15.17 8.55 0.75
C GLY A 288 14.95 8.77 -0.73
N GLN A 289 14.30 7.82 -1.40
CA GLN A 289 13.87 7.99 -2.77
C GLN A 289 12.39 8.42 -2.75
N THR A 290 12.07 9.61 -3.26
CA THR A 290 10.72 10.19 -3.21
C THR A 290 9.78 9.38 -4.10
N PRO A 291 8.72 8.74 -3.56
CA PRO A 291 7.75 8.06 -4.39
C PRO A 291 6.80 9.08 -5.03
N VAL A 292 6.63 8.97 -6.35
CA VAL A 292 5.66 9.74 -7.13
C VAL A 292 4.65 8.76 -7.73
N ILE A 293 3.38 9.10 -7.63
CA ILE A 293 2.29 8.23 -8.06
C ILE A 293 1.68 8.80 -9.33
N ALA A 294 1.73 8.01 -10.40
CA ALA A 294 1.14 8.31 -11.70
C ALA A 294 0.15 7.21 -12.08
N VAL A 295 -0.70 7.45 -13.09
CA VAL A 295 -1.57 6.41 -13.66
C VAL A 295 -1.56 6.55 -15.17
N GLY A 296 -1.20 5.48 -15.87
CA GLY A 296 -1.28 5.41 -17.33
C GLY A 296 -2.71 5.12 -17.78
N ALA A 297 -3.23 5.77 -18.82
CA ALA A 297 -2.56 6.77 -19.65
C ALA A 297 -2.74 8.22 -19.18
N THR A 298 -3.58 8.47 -18.17
CA THR A 298 -3.93 9.81 -17.69
C THR A 298 -2.72 10.71 -17.40
N SER A 299 -1.68 10.16 -16.76
CA SER A 299 -0.46 10.91 -16.42
C SER A 299 0.46 11.19 -17.60
N GLN A 300 0.22 10.59 -18.77
CA GLN A 300 0.85 10.99 -20.03
C GLN A 300 0.47 12.44 -20.40
N HIS A 301 -0.71 12.88 -19.97
CA HIS A 301 -1.24 14.22 -20.21
C HIS A 301 -1.05 15.18 -19.02
N SER A 302 -0.12 14.87 -18.10
CA SER A 302 0.21 15.79 -17.00
C SER A 302 1.68 15.72 -16.63
N GLN A 303 2.14 14.59 -16.10
CA GLN A 303 3.48 14.45 -15.54
C GLN A 303 4.53 14.00 -16.56
N LEU A 304 4.13 13.33 -17.65
CA LEU A 304 5.09 12.74 -18.59
C LEU A 304 6.00 13.78 -19.25
N GLN A 305 5.53 14.99 -19.56
CA GLN A 305 6.42 16.07 -20.05
C GLN A 305 7.58 16.32 -19.09
N LEU A 306 7.31 16.43 -17.78
CA LEU A 306 8.34 16.60 -16.75
C LEU A 306 9.23 15.36 -16.62
N TYR A 307 8.67 14.17 -16.81
CA TYR A 307 9.45 12.93 -16.74
C TYR A 307 10.46 12.84 -17.87
N MET A 308 10.08 13.32 -19.06
CA MET A 308 10.87 13.21 -20.28
C MET A 308 11.89 14.33 -20.44
N ASP A 309 11.51 15.57 -20.10
CA ASP A 309 12.26 16.78 -20.45
C ASP A 309 12.64 17.63 -19.22
N GLY A 310 12.43 17.07 -18.02
CA GLY A 310 12.79 17.68 -16.75
C GLY A 310 14.12 17.16 -16.19
N PRO A 311 14.35 17.33 -14.87
CA PRO A 311 15.52 16.76 -14.21
C PRO A 311 15.60 15.24 -14.41
N ASP A 312 16.81 14.76 -14.70
CA ASP A 312 17.10 13.34 -14.91
C ASP A 312 17.31 12.58 -13.58
N ASP A 313 16.28 12.61 -12.73
CA ASP A 313 16.28 12.12 -11.35
C ASP A 313 15.27 10.99 -11.10
N LYS A 314 14.69 10.41 -12.14
CA LYS A 314 13.59 9.43 -12.03
C LYS A 314 13.98 8.02 -12.46
N ILE A 315 13.46 7.04 -11.73
CA ILE A 315 13.24 5.67 -12.22
C ILE A 315 11.74 5.38 -12.23
N ALA A 316 11.21 4.79 -13.30
CA ALA A 316 9.79 4.44 -13.41
C ALA A 316 9.55 2.93 -13.23
N THR A 317 8.51 2.57 -12.49
CA THR A 317 7.96 1.22 -12.44
C THR A 317 6.57 1.21 -13.07
N PHE A 318 6.42 0.48 -14.18
CA PHE A 318 5.14 0.25 -14.82
C PHE A 318 4.46 -1.01 -14.27
N LEU A 319 3.16 -0.91 -13.95
CA LEU A 319 2.33 -2.07 -13.66
C LEU A 319 1.39 -2.35 -14.83
N LYS A 320 1.55 -3.52 -15.46
CA LYS A 320 0.74 -3.98 -16.59
C LYS A 320 -0.12 -5.17 -16.17
N VAL A 321 -1.31 -5.29 -16.79
CA VAL A 321 -2.12 -6.51 -16.74
C VAL A 321 -2.30 -7.07 -18.15
N ASN A 322 -2.16 -8.39 -18.32
CA ASN A 322 -2.34 -9.05 -19.63
C ASN A 322 -3.82 -9.33 -19.95
N LYS A 323 -4.65 -9.64 -18.95
CA LYS A 323 -6.06 -9.92 -19.13
C LYS A 323 -6.94 -9.04 -18.25
N TYR A 324 -7.75 -8.21 -18.90
CA TYR A 324 -8.79 -7.40 -18.27
C TYR A 324 -10.04 -8.26 -18.01
N ARG A 325 -10.88 -7.82 -17.05
CA ARG A 325 -12.15 -8.50 -16.75
C ARG A 325 -13.21 -8.27 -17.81
N ASN A 326 -13.28 -7.02 -18.24
CA ASN A 326 -14.15 -6.52 -19.30
C ASN A 326 -13.26 -5.72 -20.24
N ASP A 327 -13.51 -5.85 -21.53
CA ASP A 327 -12.77 -5.14 -22.56
C ASP A 327 -13.74 -4.81 -23.68
N LEU A 328 -13.94 -3.52 -23.90
CA LEU A 328 -14.93 -3.04 -24.86
C LEU A 328 -14.24 -2.86 -26.21
N LYS A 329 -14.92 -3.36 -27.25
CA LYS A 329 -14.53 -3.10 -28.62
C LYS A 329 -14.91 -1.67 -28.98
N ILE A 330 -14.01 -0.97 -29.64
CA ILE A 330 -14.23 0.37 -30.16
C ILE A 330 -14.99 0.23 -31.48
N GLU A 331 -16.24 0.69 -31.47
CA GLU A 331 -17.08 0.74 -32.66
C GLU A 331 -17.37 2.19 -33.02
N TYR A 332 -17.02 2.57 -34.25
CA TYR A 332 -17.29 3.89 -34.80
C TYR A 332 -17.85 3.75 -36.21
N GLU A 333 -18.88 4.54 -36.51
CA GLU A 333 -19.66 4.41 -37.74
C GLU A 333 -18.93 4.90 -39.02
N TYR A 334 -17.83 5.64 -38.86
CA TYR A 334 -16.99 6.12 -39.96
C TYR A 334 -15.62 5.41 -39.98
N ASP A 335 -14.91 5.55 -41.10
CA ASP A 335 -13.54 5.07 -41.23
C ASP A 335 -12.61 5.77 -40.23
N HIS A 336 -12.06 4.97 -39.31
CA HIS A 336 -11.13 5.44 -38.28
C HIS A 336 -10.22 4.30 -37.84
N HIS A 337 -8.93 4.58 -37.68
CA HIS A 337 -7.92 3.58 -37.33
C HIS A 337 -8.12 2.87 -35.97
N LEU A 338 -8.94 3.44 -35.07
CA LEU A 338 -9.31 2.80 -33.81
C LEU A 338 -10.49 1.83 -33.94
N SER A 339 -11.30 1.96 -35.00
CA SER A 339 -12.48 1.13 -35.17
C SER A 339 -12.07 -0.33 -35.35
N GLY A 340 -12.64 -1.23 -34.55
CA GLY A 340 -12.31 -2.65 -34.57
C GLY A 340 -11.32 -3.10 -33.49
N HIS A 341 -10.57 -2.20 -32.88
CA HIS A 341 -9.65 -2.49 -31.77
C HIS A 341 -10.40 -2.60 -30.44
N ASN A 342 -9.84 -3.34 -29.49
CA ASN A 342 -10.29 -3.29 -28.10
C ASN A 342 -9.66 -2.12 -27.35
N LEU A 343 -10.35 -1.61 -26.33
CA LEU A 343 -9.81 -0.54 -25.47
C LEU A 343 -8.52 -0.99 -24.76
N SER A 344 -8.39 -2.27 -24.41
CA SER A 344 -7.15 -2.81 -23.84
C SER A 344 -5.95 -2.73 -24.78
N GLU A 345 -6.16 -2.77 -26.10
CA GLU A 345 -5.11 -2.64 -27.10
C GLU A 345 -4.59 -1.21 -27.15
N VAL A 346 -5.48 -0.22 -26.99
CA VAL A 346 -5.11 1.21 -26.91
C VAL A 346 -4.22 1.46 -25.69
N ILE A 347 -4.68 1.14 -24.48
CA ILE A 347 -3.90 1.38 -23.25
C ILE A 347 -2.58 0.57 -23.22
N THR A 348 -2.57 -0.62 -23.83
CA THR A 348 -1.33 -1.41 -23.98
C THR A 348 -0.36 -0.75 -24.97
N SER A 349 -0.86 -0.18 -26.06
CA SER A 349 -0.05 0.55 -27.03
C SER A 349 0.52 1.83 -26.42
N GLU A 350 -0.26 2.54 -25.61
CA GLU A 350 0.19 3.73 -24.88
C GLU A 350 1.27 3.41 -23.84
N LEU A 351 1.16 2.29 -23.12
CA LEU A 351 2.22 1.78 -22.25
C LEU A 351 3.49 1.51 -23.04
N VAL A 352 3.39 0.76 -24.15
CA VAL A 352 4.56 0.43 -25.00
C VAL A 352 5.19 1.69 -25.56
N GLY A 353 4.40 2.66 -26.01
CA GLY A 353 4.88 3.96 -26.47
C GLY A 353 5.63 4.71 -25.37
N THR A 354 5.06 4.81 -24.18
CA THR A 354 5.68 5.50 -23.04
C THR A 354 6.96 4.81 -22.57
N GLU A 355 6.93 3.49 -22.40
CA GLU A 355 8.08 2.68 -22.00
C GLU A 355 9.25 2.85 -22.98
N ASN A 356 8.98 2.75 -24.29
CA ASN A 356 10.00 2.96 -25.31
C ASN A 356 10.47 4.41 -25.34
N SER A 357 9.58 5.39 -25.19
CA SER A 357 9.99 6.79 -25.19
C SER A 357 10.93 7.10 -24.03
N MET A 358 10.65 6.60 -22.82
CA MET A 358 11.54 6.75 -21.66
C MET A 358 12.88 6.07 -21.91
N LYS A 359 12.88 4.86 -22.47
CA LYS A 359 14.10 4.17 -22.90
C LYS A 359 14.94 5.02 -23.86
N HIS A 360 14.34 5.61 -24.91
CA HIS A 360 15.05 6.44 -25.88
C HIS A 360 15.62 7.73 -25.26
N ASN A 361 15.00 8.23 -24.19
CA ASN A 361 15.47 9.40 -23.44
C ASN A 361 16.40 9.01 -22.27
N ASN A 362 16.88 7.77 -22.24
CA ASN A 362 17.75 7.23 -21.19
C ASN A 362 17.17 7.27 -19.77
N ILE A 363 15.83 7.29 -19.65
CA ILE A 363 15.13 7.26 -18.36
C ILE A 363 14.93 5.80 -17.95
N PRO A 364 15.57 5.34 -16.85
CA PRO A 364 15.50 3.96 -16.42
C PRO A 364 14.08 3.58 -16.04
N ASN A 365 13.63 2.42 -16.52
CA ASN A 365 12.32 1.90 -16.17
C ASN A 365 12.29 0.38 -16.04
N VAL A 366 11.44 -0.11 -15.15
CA VAL A 366 11.15 -1.52 -14.94
C VAL A 366 9.66 -1.78 -15.10
N LYS A 367 9.29 -3.03 -15.35
CA LYS A 367 7.89 -3.40 -15.58
C LYS A 367 7.51 -4.67 -14.83
N ILE A 368 6.45 -4.57 -14.03
CA ILE A 368 5.78 -5.72 -13.42
C ILE A 368 4.54 -6.02 -14.25
N THR A 369 4.42 -7.26 -14.73
CA THR A 369 3.26 -7.71 -15.50
C THR A 369 2.49 -8.77 -14.73
N LEU A 370 1.21 -8.52 -14.50
CA LEU A 370 0.26 -9.47 -13.92
C LEU A 370 -0.48 -10.21 -15.05
N SER A 371 -0.70 -11.52 -14.93
CA SER A 371 -1.49 -12.27 -15.92
C SER A 371 -2.94 -11.77 -16.00
N LYS A 372 -3.51 -11.44 -14.84
CA LYS A 372 -4.82 -10.80 -14.62
C LYS A 372 -4.75 -10.10 -13.26
N LEU A 373 -5.62 -9.13 -12.99
CA LEU A 373 -5.74 -8.53 -11.65
C LEU A 373 -6.87 -9.17 -10.85
N ASN A 374 -6.49 -9.94 -9.83
CA ASN A 374 -7.35 -10.68 -8.91
C ASN A 374 -6.71 -10.84 -7.52
N GLU A 375 -7.35 -11.56 -6.62
CA GLU A 375 -6.90 -11.78 -5.24
C GLU A 375 -5.48 -12.35 -5.19
N ILE A 376 -5.20 -13.41 -5.96
CA ILE A 376 -3.90 -14.08 -6.01
C ILE A 376 -2.79 -13.10 -6.43
N THR A 377 -2.98 -12.40 -7.55
CA THR A 377 -1.97 -11.47 -8.08
C THR A 377 -1.83 -10.21 -7.23
N MET A 378 -2.90 -9.76 -6.59
CA MET A 378 -2.86 -8.66 -5.62
C MET A 378 -2.04 -9.04 -4.37
N GLY A 379 -2.25 -10.26 -3.84
CA GLY A 379 -1.48 -10.79 -2.71
C GLY A 379 0.00 -10.92 -3.03
N LYS A 380 0.32 -11.42 -4.24
CA LYS A 380 1.70 -11.45 -4.74
C LYS A 380 2.32 -10.06 -4.80
N LEU A 381 1.57 -9.07 -5.28
CA LEU A 381 2.05 -7.71 -5.44
C LEU A 381 2.32 -7.04 -4.09
N PHE A 382 1.41 -7.18 -3.12
CA PHE A 382 1.63 -6.69 -1.76
C PHE A 382 2.89 -7.28 -1.14
N LEU A 383 2.99 -8.62 -1.10
CA LEU A 383 4.13 -9.26 -0.45
C LEU A 383 5.46 -8.96 -1.17
N MET A 384 5.47 -8.89 -2.51
CA MET A 384 6.68 -8.52 -3.25
C MET A 384 7.20 -7.14 -2.84
N TYR A 385 6.31 -6.15 -2.70
CA TYR A 385 6.71 -4.78 -2.33
C TYR A 385 7.05 -4.64 -0.85
N GLU A 386 6.37 -5.37 0.05
CA GLU A 386 6.74 -5.45 1.47
C GLU A 386 8.16 -6.03 1.61
N MET A 387 8.43 -7.16 0.93
CA MET A 387 9.76 -7.78 0.91
C MET A 387 10.81 -6.87 0.27
N GLN A 388 10.51 -6.24 -0.87
CA GLN A 388 11.42 -5.29 -1.52
C GLN A 388 11.79 -4.14 -0.58
N THR A 389 10.82 -3.62 0.18
CA THR A 389 11.03 -2.49 1.10
C THR A 389 11.86 -2.91 2.31
N ALA A 390 11.61 -4.10 2.86
CA ALA A 390 12.43 -4.67 3.93
C ALA A 390 13.88 -4.88 3.48
N ILE A 391 14.09 -5.50 2.31
CA ILE A 391 15.42 -5.69 1.68
C ILE A 391 16.10 -4.34 1.46
N SER A 392 15.37 -3.33 0.95
CA SER A 392 15.91 -2.00 0.72
C SER A 392 16.38 -1.33 2.00
N GLY A 393 15.66 -1.53 3.12
CA GLY A 393 16.09 -1.07 4.44
C GLY A 393 17.47 -1.62 4.82
N GLU A 394 17.67 -2.93 4.68
CA GLU A 394 18.96 -3.57 4.96
C GLU A 394 20.07 -3.06 4.02
N LEU A 395 19.81 -2.98 2.71
CA LEU A 395 20.75 -2.43 1.71
C LEU A 395 21.17 -0.98 2.01
N TYR A 396 20.32 -0.22 2.70
CA TYR A 396 20.57 1.18 3.03
C TYR A 396 21.11 1.37 4.45
N GLY A 397 21.17 0.31 5.27
CA GLY A 397 21.49 0.41 6.70
C GLY A 397 20.43 1.20 7.47
N ILE A 398 19.16 1.10 7.07
CA ILE A 398 18.04 1.84 7.63
C ILE A 398 17.03 0.85 8.23
N ASN A 399 16.54 1.16 9.43
CA ASN A 399 15.40 0.42 9.97
C ASN A 399 14.14 0.74 9.15
N ALA A 400 13.69 -0.18 8.30
CA ALA A 400 12.51 0.02 7.45
C ALA A 400 11.18 0.08 8.23
N PHE A 401 11.16 -0.28 9.52
CA PHE A 401 9.93 -0.54 10.27
C PHE A 401 9.53 0.56 11.27
N ASP A 402 10.42 1.50 11.59
CA ASP A 402 10.13 2.64 12.47
C ASP A 402 9.69 3.91 11.69
N GLN A 403 9.29 4.97 12.42
CA GLN A 403 8.94 6.28 11.84
C GLN A 403 9.14 7.45 12.84
N PRO A 404 10.33 7.64 13.43
CA PRO A 404 10.51 8.60 14.53
C PRO A 404 10.24 10.06 14.14
N ALA A 405 10.38 10.43 12.86
CA ALA A 405 10.30 11.81 12.42
C ALA A 405 8.89 12.43 12.50
N VAL A 406 7.83 11.62 12.44
CA VAL A 406 6.44 12.09 12.42
C VAL A 406 5.87 12.42 13.80
N GLU A 407 6.48 11.90 14.87
CA GLU A 407 5.98 12.06 16.24
C GLU A 407 6.02 13.52 16.73
N TYR A 408 6.96 14.32 16.22
CA TYR A 408 7.07 15.73 16.60
C TYR A 408 5.85 16.54 16.18
N GLY A 409 5.39 16.36 14.94
CA GLY A 409 4.19 17.03 14.44
C GLY A 409 2.95 16.63 15.22
N LYS A 410 2.83 15.34 15.57
CA LYS A 410 1.72 14.82 16.40
C LYS A 410 1.69 15.47 17.78
N LYS A 411 2.85 15.64 18.42
CA LYS A 411 2.94 16.27 19.75
C LYS A 411 2.52 17.74 19.71
N ILE A 412 2.99 18.50 18.73
CA ILE A 412 2.56 19.91 18.56
C ILE A 412 1.05 19.99 18.29
N ALA A 413 0.53 19.16 17.39
CA ALA A 413 -0.90 19.14 17.09
C ALA A 413 -1.74 18.85 18.36
N HIS A 414 -1.27 17.95 19.22
CA HIS A 414 -1.89 17.69 20.52
C HIS A 414 -1.84 18.91 21.44
N GLU A 415 -0.69 19.57 21.58
CA GLU A 415 -0.54 20.79 22.39
C GLU A 415 -1.49 21.91 21.94
N CYS A 416 -1.58 22.14 20.61
CA CYS A 416 -2.53 23.08 20.02
C CYS A 416 -3.98 22.73 20.35
N LEU A 417 -4.34 21.45 20.27
CA LEU A 417 -5.71 21.00 20.52
C LEU A 417 -6.12 21.14 22.00
N THR A 418 -5.20 20.88 22.94
CA THR A 418 -5.48 20.95 24.38
C THR A 418 -5.30 22.35 24.95
N GLY A 419 -4.86 23.33 24.15
CA GLY A 419 -4.50 24.67 24.63
C GLY A 419 -3.26 24.68 25.52
N SER A 420 -2.46 23.61 25.49
CA SER A 420 -1.17 23.57 26.18
C SER A 420 -0.21 24.51 25.49
N LYS A 421 0.69 25.14 26.27
CA LYS A 421 1.74 25.97 25.67
C LYS A 421 2.62 25.10 24.76
N VAL A 422 2.83 25.54 23.52
CA VAL A 422 3.68 24.85 22.56
C VAL A 422 5.14 25.02 23.00
N ASP A 423 5.61 24.12 23.84
CA ASP A 423 6.95 24.13 24.44
C ASP A 423 7.80 22.91 24.00
N SER A 424 7.31 22.13 23.03
CA SER A 424 8.02 20.98 22.48
C SER A 424 9.20 21.36 21.57
N GLU A 425 10.40 20.93 21.93
CA GLU A 425 11.61 21.01 21.10
C GLU A 425 12.00 19.63 20.54
N LYS A 426 12.42 19.62 19.26
CA LYS A 426 13.01 18.45 18.61
C LYS A 426 14.53 18.53 18.71
N LYS A 427 15.16 17.59 19.40
CA LYS A 427 16.63 17.47 19.51
C LYS A 427 17.10 16.19 18.84
N TYR A 428 18.26 16.21 18.19
CA TYR A 428 18.90 15.01 17.63
C TYR A 428 20.05 14.60 18.54
N ILE A 429 19.90 13.47 19.25
CA ILE A 429 20.85 12.99 20.26
C ILE A 429 21.12 11.51 19.98
N ASN A 430 22.40 11.12 19.86
CA ASN A 430 22.84 9.74 19.64
C ASN A 430 22.12 9.03 18.47
N GLY A 431 21.93 9.72 17.35
CA GLY A 431 21.29 9.14 16.16
C GLY A 431 19.77 9.01 16.23
N LYS A 432 19.12 9.54 17.28
CA LYS A 432 17.67 9.51 17.45
C LYS A 432 17.11 10.92 17.65
N TYR A 433 15.93 11.16 17.09
CA TYR A 433 15.15 12.34 17.42
C TYR A 433 14.46 12.14 18.77
N ILE A 434 14.71 13.05 19.70
CA ILE A 434 14.08 13.10 21.02
C ILE A 434 13.26 14.37 21.10
N ILE A 435 12.03 14.25 21.61
CA ILE A 435 11.15 15.39 21.83
C ILE A 435 11.18 15.75 23.30
N THR A 436 11.72 16.91 23.64
CA THR A 436 11.77 17.44 25.01
C THR A 436 10.77 18.56 25.18
N SER A 437 10.20 18.74 26.38
CA SER A 437 9.60 20.02 26.77
C SER A 437 10.71 20.99 27.17
N LYS A 438 10.56 22.28 26.85
CA LYS A 438 11.41 23.33 27.43
C LYS A 438 11.28 23.41 28.96
#